data_AF-A0A4S4N160-F1
#
_entry.id   AF-A0A4S4N160-F1
#
_cell.length_a   1.000
_cell.length_b   1.000
_cell.length_c   1.000
_cell.angle_alpha   90.00
_cell.angle_beta   90.00
_cell.angle_gamma   90.00
#
_symmetry.space_group_name_H-M   'P 1'
#
loop_
_entity.id
_entity.type
_entity.pdbx_description
1 polymer ?
#
loop_
_entity_poly.entity_id
_entity_poly.type
_entity_poly.pdbx_seq_one_letter_code
_entity_poly.pdbx_strand_id
1 'polypeptide(L)'
;MIALFLSHMYEEGRLITGVIFLYRISDVRISDATRRNFRLCQKLCGDTNMENVVIATNMWGQVDPDVGAARELELAAEDTFFRPALLQGAQLVRHHYTLGSARNILQSLIDKPPATLQIQRELVLERKDITETAAGQELNQEQRELVQPHRAQLAEIQRQMEIALAQKDAQSKLELEKLRDELLDEMRKSEREGVKDRQVASRAEATPPPPLPSMWLAVLLVLGGLLAFVAWLGQLRDEPLDEMRKSERERVKDSQEILRQMATQMATSSVASRVEAAPPLPPPSMRPTLLQLGVLLAFAIWLRRPAPPAPPPSIWKRLFGWLF
;
A
#
# COMPACT_ATOMS: atom_id res chain seq x y z
N MET A 1 -22.84 -0.99 -13.06
CA MET A 1 -23.38 -1.18 -14.42
C MET A 1 -22.30 -1.79 -15.31
N ILE A 2 -22.06 -3.09 -15.20
CA ILE A 2 -21.18 -3.84 -16.13
C ILE A 2 -21.79 -5.21 -16.46
N ALA A 3 -22.34 -5.92 -15.47
CA ALA A 3 -23.03 -7.19 -15.68
C ALA A 3 -24.19 -7.11 -16.69
N LEU A 4 -25.02 -6.05 -16.64
CA LEU A 4 -26.08 -5.83 -17.63
C LEU A 4 -25.54 -5.58 -19.04
N PHE A 5 -24.45 -4.81 -19.15
CA PHE A 5 -23.80 -4.58 -20.44
C PHE A 5 -23.26 -5.89 -21.03
N LEU A 6 -22.58 -6.70 -20.21
CA LEU A 6 -22.08 -8.01 -20.61
C LEU A 6 -23.22 -8.97 -21.02
N SER A 7 -24.35 -8.92 -20.32
CA SER A 7 -25.54 -9.74 -20.63
C SER A 7 -26.16 -9.34 -21.96
N HIS A 8 -26.36 -8.04 -22.17
CA HIS A 8 -26.91 -7.51 -23.41
C HIS A 8 -26.01 -7.85 -24.62
N MET A 9 -24.69 -7.70 -24.48
CA MET A 9 -23.72 -8.13 -25.50
C MET A 9 -23.90 -9.62 -25.86
N TYR A 10 -24.09 -10.47 -24.85
CA TYR A 10 -24.27 -11.90 -25.04
C TYR A 10 -25.58 -12.25 -25.76
N GLU A 11 -26.69 -11.58 -25.41
CA GLU A 11 -27.98 -11.74 -26.08
C GLU A 11 -27.93 -11.38 -27.57
N GLU A 12 -27.10 -10.41 -27.94
CA GLU A 12 -26.83 -10.04 -29.33
C GLU A 12 -25.84 -10.97 -30.05
N GLY A 13 -25.41 -12.05 -29.41
CA GLY A 13 -24.46 -13.01 -29.96
C GLY A 13 -23.01 -12.53 -29.98
N ARG A 14 -22.68 -11.46 -29.22
CA ARG A 14 -21.32 -10.91 -29.12
C ARG A 14 -20.61 -11.49 -27.90
N LEU A 15 -19.70 -12.42 -28.15
CA LEU A 15 -18.86 -13.05 -27.12
C LEU A 15 -17.59 -12.25 -26.83
N ILE A 16 -17.01 -12.45 -25.65
CA ILE A 16 -15.81 -11.75 -25.20
C ILE A 16 -14.59 -12.64 -25.40
N THR A 17 -13.60 -12.11 -26.10
CA THR A 17 -12.34 -12.81 -26.36
C THR A 17 -11.36 -12.76 -25.19
N GLY A 18 -11.41 -11.70 -24.38
CA GLY A 18 -10.49 -11.59 -23.26
C GLY A 18 -10.82 -10.48 -22.28
N VAL A 19 -10.32 -10.65 -21.06
CA VAL A 19 -10.44 -9.69 -19.97
C VAL A 19 -9.04 -9.31 -19.50
N ILE A 20 -8.79 -8.01 -19.38
CA ILE A 20 -7.52 -7.49 -18.86
C ILE A 20 -7.75 -6.95 -17.46
N PHE A 21 -7.09 -7.54 -16.47
CA PHE A 21 -7.05 -7.02 -15.10
C PHE A 21 -5.76 -6.22 -14.89
N LEU A 22 -5.88 -4.94 -14.55
CA LEU A 22 -4.74 -4.07 -14.32
C LEU A 22 -4.39 -3.98 -12.84
N TYR A 23 -3.10 -4.15 -12.51
CA TYR A 23 -2.58 -4.05 -11.15
C TYR A 23 -1.35 -3.15 -11.09
N ARG A 24 -1.24 -2.28 -10.06
CA ARG A 24 -0.09 -1.38 -9.89
C ARG A 24 1.00 -2.07 -9.07
N ILE A 25 2.16 -2.31 -9.66
CA ILE A 25 3.29 -2.94 -8.95
C ILE A 25 3.92 -2.00 -7.89
N SER A 26 3.67 -0.70 -8.00
CA SER A 26 4.16 0.31 -7.06
C SER A 26 3.47 0.24 -5.69
N ASP A 27 2.28 -0.37 -5.60
CA ASP A 27 1.56 -0.52 -4.35
C ASP A 27 2.36 -1.36 -3.35
N VAL A 28 2.61 -0.81 -2.16
CA VAL A 28 3.47 -1.43 -1.13
C VAL A 28 2.76 -2.59 -0.43
N ARG A 29 1.43 -2.59 -0.45
CA ARG A 29 0.59 -3.60 0.20
C ARG A 29 -0.60 -3.91 -0.69
N ILE A 30 -0.98 -5.18 -0.74
CA ILE A 30 -2.24 -5.60 -1.36
C ILE A 30 -3.36 -5.28 -0.36
N SER A 31 -4.20 -4.29 -0.68
CA SER A 31 -5.37 -3.97 0.14
C SER A 31 -6.47 -5.01 0.01
N ASP A 32 -7.30 -5.15 1.05
CA ASP A 32 -8.47 -6.04 1.03
C ASP A 32 -9.45 -5.67 -0.09
N ALA A 33 -9.58 -4.38 -0.40
CA ALA A 33 -10.36 -3.91 -1.54
C ALA A 33 -9.84 -4.46 -2.87
N THR A 34 -8.51 -4.47 -3.06
CA THR A 34 -7.89 -5.02 -4.28
C THR A 34 -8.05 -6.54 -4.36
N ARG A 35 -7.91 -7.26 -3.23
CA ARG A 35 -8.20 -8.71 -3.15
C ARG A 35 -9.64 -8.99 -3.54
N ARG A 36 -10.60 -8.26 -2.98
CA ARG A 36 -12.02 -8.41 -3.29
C ARG A 36 -12.33 -8.08 -4.74
N ASN A 37 -11.73 -7.03 -5.29
CA ASN A 37 -11.91 -6.67 -6.71
C ASN A 37 -11.37 -7.77 -7.64
N PHE A 38 -10.24 -8.37 -7.30
CA PHE A 38 -9.71 -9.50 -8.08
C PHE A 38 -10.60 -10.75 -7.96
N ARG A 39 -11.07 -11.09 -6.76
CA ARG A 39 -12.05 -12.17 -6.57
C ARG A 39 -13.32 -11.93 -7.37
N LEU A 40 -13.83 -10.69 -7.38
CA LEU A 40 -14.97 -10.32 -8.20
C LEU A 40 -14.69 -10.53 -9.70
N CYS A 41 -13.52 -10.16 -10.19
CA CYS A 41 -13.09 -10.41 -11.57
C CYS A 41 -13.10 -11.91 -11.89
N GLN A 42 -12.57 -12.75 -10.99
CA GLN A 42 -12.60 -14.20 -11.13
C GLN A 42 -14.04 -14.73 -11.21
N LYS A 43 -14.94 -14.28 -10.31
CA LYS A 43 -16.36 -14.70 -10.31
C LYS A 43 -17.13 -14.21 -11.53
N LEU A 44 -16.77 -13.06 -12.11
CA LEU A 44 -17.39 -12.57 -13.35
C LEU A 44 -17.02 -13.45 -14.54
N CYS A 45 -15.74 -13.80 -14.67
CA CYS A 45 -15.23 -14.58 -15.80
C CYS A 45 -15.55 -16.07 -15.67
N GLY A 46 -15.45 -16.60 -14.45
CA GLY A 46 -15.56 -18.01 -14.12
C GLY A 46 -14.24 -18.78 -14.23
N ASP A 47 -14.10 -19.81 -13.41
CA ASP A 47 -12.87 -20.60 -13.29
C ASP A 47 -12.47 -21.29 -14.61
N THR A 48 -13.45 -21.62 -15.47
CA THR A 48 -13.20 -22.28 -16.75
C THR A 48 -12.60 -21.38 -17.82
N ASN A 49 -12.69 -20.05 -17.65
CA ASN A 49 -12.32 -19.07 -18.68
C ASN A 49 -11.11 -18.22 -18.28
N MET A 50 -10.35 -18.65 -17.26
CA MET A 50 -9.16 -17.93 -16.81
C MET A 50 -8.08 -17.87 -17.90
N GLU A 51 -8.07 -18.80 -18.87
CA GLU A 51 -7.19 -18.71 -20.04
C GLU A 51 -7.41 -17.44 -20.87
N ASN A 52 -8.61 -16.84 -20.86
CA ASN A 52 -8.92 -15.58 -21.54
C ASN A 52 -8.62 -14.35 -20.67
N VAL A 53 -8.03 -14.53 -19.49
CA VAL A 53 -7.70 -13.44 -18.56
C VAL A 53 -6.21 -13.12 -18.62
N VAL A 54 -5.89 -11.84 -18.77
CA VAL A 54 -4.53 -11.32 -18.66
C VAL A 54 -4.46 -10.36 -17.47
N ILE A 55 -3.59 -10.68 -16.53
CA ILE A 55 -3.23 -9.83 -15.40
C ILE A 55 -2.03 -8.99 -15.85
N ALA A 56 -2.26 -7.71 -16.10
CA ALA A 56 -1.24 -6.79 -16.55
C ALA A 56 -0.77 -5.88 -15.41
N THR A 57 0.47 -6.06 -14.98
CA THR A 57 1.12 -5.21 -13.97
C THR A 57 1.63 -3.92 -14.61
N ASN A 58 1.34 -2.77 -14.03
CA ASN A 58 1.77 -1.45 -14.50
C ASN A 58 2.49 -0.69 -13.36
N MET A 59 2.76 0.60 -13.56
CA MET A 59 3.57 1.47 -12.68
C MET A 59 5.01 1.01 -12.44
N TRP A 60 5.58 0.22 -13.35
CA TRP A 60 6.98 -0.25 -13.28
C TRP A 60 8.04 0.86 -13.20
N GLY A 61 7.74 2.07 -13.70
CA GLY A 61 8.65 3.22 -13.59
C GLY A 61 8.64 3.92 -12.22
N GLN A 62 7.81 3.48 -11.28
CA GLN A 62 7.68 4.07 -9.93
C GLN A 62 8.27 3.20 -8.82
N VAL A 63 8.85 2.05 -9.16
CA VAL A 63 9.46 1.12 -8.22
C VAL A 63 10.86 0.78 -8.70
N ASP A 64 11.75 0.50 -7.76
CA ASP A 64 13.05 -0.09 -8.09
C ASP A 64 12.86 -1.44 -8.81
N PRO A 65 13.60 -1.74 -9.90
CA PRO A 65 13.41 -2.96 -10.69
C PRO A 65 13.49 -4.26 -9.88
N ASP A 66 14.41 -4.34 -8.91
CA ASP A 66 14.61 -5.55 -8.11
C ASP A 66 13.46 -5.72 -7.13
N VAL A 67 13.01 -4.62 -6.52
CA VAL A 67 11.82 -4.60 -5.65
C VAL A 67 10.55 -4.97 -6.42
N GLY A 68 10.38 -4.42 -7.62
CA GLY A 68 9.23 -4.72 -8.49
C GLY A 68 9.20 -6.18 -8.92
N ALA A 69 10.35 -6.75 -9.27
CA ALA A 69 10.47 -8.17 -9.63
C ALA A 69 10.16 -9.09 -8.44
N ALA A 70 10.67 -8.76 -7.24
CA ALA A 70 10.36 -9.52 -6.03
C ALA A 70 8.85 -9.50 -5.71
N ARG A 71 8.20 -8.33 -5.84
CA ARG A 71 6.74 -8.20 -5.65
C ARG A 71 5.95 -9.00 -6.68
N GLU A 72 6.36 -8.98 -7.95
CA GLU A 72 5.68 -9.76 -8.99
C GLU A 72 5.73 -11.28 -8.68
N LEU A 73 6.88 -11.77 -8.22
CA LEU A 73 7.03 -13.16 -7.78
C LEU A 73 6.14 -13.49 -6.58
N GLU A 74 6.09 -12.59 -5.59
CA GLU A 74 5.20 -12.75 -4.43
C GLU A 74 3.72 -12.80 -4.86
N LEU A 75 3.29 -11.86 -5.71
CA LEU A 75 1.94 -11.80 -6.26
C LEU A 75 1.56 -13.08 -7.02
N ALA A 76 2.50 -13.64 -7.78
CA ALA A 76 2.31 -14.89 -8.53
C ALA A 76 2.28 -16.14 -7.62
N ALA A 77 2.96 -16.10 -6.47
CA ALA A 77 3.07 -17.23 -5.55
C ALA A 77 1.95 -17.28 -4.50
N GLU A 78 1.28 -16.15 -4.23
CA GLU A 78 0.29 -16.03 -3.17
C GLU A 78 -1.04 -16.72 -3.53
N ASP A 79 -1.39 -17.79 -2.79
CA ASP A 79 -2.59 -18.61 -2.98
C ASP A 79 -3.91 -17.84 -2.78
N THR A 80 -3.88 -16.71 -2.10
CA THR A 80 -5.06 -15.88 -1.84
C THR A 80 -5.23 -14.75 -2.87
N PHE A 81 -4.35 -14.64 -3.87
CA PHE A 81 -4.39 -13.59 -4.87
C PHE A 81 -4.28 -14.13 -6.31
N PHE A 82 -3.18 -13.93 -7.03
CA PHE A 82 -3.13 -14.29 -8.46
C PHE A 82 -2.90 -15.78 -8.71
N ARG A 83 -2.25 -16.50 -7.79
CA ARG A 83 -1.86 -17.90 -8.01
C ARG A 83 -3.02 -18.81 -8.47
N PRO A 84 -4.23 -18.76 -7.88
CA PRO A 84 -5.35 -19.57 -8.36
C PRO A 84 -5.72 -19.30 -9.82
N ALA A 85 -5.70 -18.04 -10.26
CA ALA A 85 -5.99 -17.68 -11.65
C ALA A 85 -4.89 -18.15 -12.59
N LEU A 86 -3.62 -18.01 -12.18
CA LEU A 86 -2.47 -18.47 -12.97
C LEU A 86 -2.50 -20.00 -13.17
N LEU A 87 -2.87 -20.75 -12.13
CA LEU A 87 -3.04 -22.21 -12.22
C LEU A 87 -4.16 -22.62 -13.19
N GLN A 88 -5.14 -21.75 -13.41
CA GLN A 88 -6.25 -21.96 -14.35
C GLN A 88 -5.98 -21.36 -15.74
N GLY A 89 -4.74 -20.93 -16.02
CA GLY A 89 -4.31 -20.50 -17.35
C GLY A 89 -4.29 -18.98 -17.59
N ALA A 90 -4.60 -18.17 -16.57
CA ALA A 90 -4.42 -16.71 -16.69
C ALA A 90 -2.94 -16.35 -16.88
N GLN A 91 -2.70 -15.28 -17.62
CA GLN A 91 -1.33 -14.82 -17.92
C GLN A 91 -0.97 -13.61 -17.07
N LEU A 92 0.22 -13.61 -16.47
CA LEU A 92 0.80 -12.43 -15.80
C LEU A 92 1.81 -11.76 -16.75
N VAL A 93 1.59 -10.48 -17.06
CA VAL A 93 2.41 -9.73 -18.02
C VAL A 93 2.72 -8.32 -17.53
N ARG A 94 3.86 -7.78 -17.95
CA ARG A 94 4.28 -6.42 -17.57
C ARG A 94 3.90 -5.39 -18.64
N HIS A 95 3.13 -4.38 -18.25
CA HIS A 95 2.85 -3.20 -19.06
C HIS A 95 3.79 -2.04 -18.68
N HIS A 96 4.64 -1.65 -19.64
CA HIS A 96 5.70 -0.67 -19.43
C HIS A 96 5.31 0.76 -19.85
N TYR A 97 4.02 1.08 -19.92
CA TYR A 97 3.49 2.36 -20.46
C TYR A 97 3.92 2.67 -21.90
N THR A 98 4.25 1.64 -22.68
CA THR A 98 4.59 1.79 -24.09
C THR A 98 3.49 1.21 -24.98
N LEU A 99 3.32 1.81 -26.16
CA LEU A 99 2.41 1.29 -27.19
C LEU A 99 2.74 -0.17 -27.56
N GLY A 100 4.03 -0.51 -27.63
CA GLY A 100 4.49 -1.87 -27.90
C GLY A 100 4.00 -2.87 -26.86
N SER A 101 4.19 -2.58 -25.57
CA SER A 101 3.70 -3.47 -24.51
C SER A 101 2.18 -3.60 -24.50
N ALA A 102 1.42 -2.52 -24.75
CA ALA A 102 -0.03 -2.59 -24.86
C ALA A 102 -0.49 -3.45 -26.05
N ARG A 103 0.15 -3.32 -27.21
CA ARG A 103 -0.15 -4.15 -28.39
C ARG A 103 0.14 -5.62 -28.14
N ASN A 104 1.25 -5.95 -27.48
CA ASN A 104 1.59 -7.34 -27.16
C ASN A 104 0.52 -7.98 -26.23
N ILE A 105 0.02 -7.22 -25.25
CA ILE A 105 -1.06 -7.67 -24.36
C ILE A 105 -2.35 -7.93 -25.15
N LEU A 106 -2.71 -7.04 -26.08
CA LEU A 106 -3.90 -7.23 -26.91
C LEU A 106 -3.74 -8.42 -27.87
N GLN A 107 -2.57 -8.58 -28.47
CA GLN A 107 -2.28 -9.71 -29.37
C GLN A 107 -2.38 -11.05 -28.67
N SER A 108 -1.98 -11.15 -27.39
CA SER A 108 -2.13 -12.40 -26.63
C SER A 108 -3.59 -12.78 -26.33
N LEU A 109 -4.55 -11.87 -26.56
CA LEU A 109 -5.98 -12.09 -26.37
C LEU A 109 -6.75 -12.23 -27.69
N ILE A 110 -6.40 -11.49 -28.73
CA ILE A 110 -7.17 -11.44 -29.99
C ILE A 110 -7.32 -12.81 -30.66
N ASP A 111 -6.28 -13.65 -30.57
CA ASP A 111 -6.28 -14.97 -31.22
C ASP A 111 -6.97 -16.07 -30.38
N LYS A 112 -7.44 -15.75 -29.17
CA LYS A 112 -8.10 -16.72 -28.31
C LYS A 112 -9.53 -16.99 -28.77
N PRO A 113 -10.07 -18.20 -28.56
CA PRO A 113 -11.48 -18.45 -28.80
C PRO A 113 -12.33 -17.58 -27.85
N PRO A 114 -13.39 -16.92 -28.34
CA PRO A 114 -14.30 -16.19 -27.48
C PRO A 114 -14.94 -17.11 -26.45
N ALA A 115 -15.02 -16.63 -25.20
CA ALA A 115 -15.55 -17.39 -24.08
C ALA A 115 -16.86 -16.76 -23.57
N THR A 116 -17.76 -17.61 -23.07
CA THR A 116 -18.97 -17.15 -22.37
C THR A 116 -18.63 -16.95 -20.91
N LEU A 117 -18.60 -15.69 -20.44
CA LEU A 117 -18.29 -15.39 -19.05
C LEU A 117 -19.35 -15.98 -18.10
N GLN A 118 -18.94 -16.36 -16.89
CA GLN A 118 -19.86 -16.91 -15.89
C GLN A 118 -21.05 -15.99 -15.62
N ILE A 119 -20.83 -14.68 -15.52
CA ILE A 119 -21.92 -13.72 -15.31
C ILE A 119 -22.94 -13.70 -16.46
N GLN A 120 -22.50 -13.92 -17.70
CA GLN A 120 -23.38 -13.98 -18.86
C GLN A 120 -24.22 -15.26 -18.85
N ARG A 121 -23.60 -16.39 -18.52
CA ARG A 121 -24.32 -17.66 -18.34
C ARG A 121 -25.35 -17.56 -17.21
N GLU A 122 -24.98 -17.03 -16.05
CA GLU A 122 -25.86 -16.94 -14.89
C GLU A 122 -27.07 -16.03 -15.15
N LEU A 123 -26.86 -14.86 -15.76
CA LEU A 123 -27.93 -13.90 -16.02
C LEU A 123 -28.82 -14.29 -17.20
N VAL A 124 -28.24 -14.75 -18.31
CA VAL A 124 -29.00 -14.97 -19.56
C VAL A 124 -29.49 -16.40 -19.68
N LEU A 125 -28.62 -17.39 -19.45
CA LEU A 125 -28.95 -18.81 -19.63
C LEU A 125 -29.66 -19.39 -18.41
N GLU A 126 -29.13 -19.13 -17.22
CA GLU A 126 -29.68 -19.64 -15.96
C GLU A 126 -30.79 -18.73 -15.40
N ARG A 127 -31.00 -17.53 -15.97
CA ARG A 127 -32.01 -16.54 -15.58
C ARG A 127 -31.98 -16.18 -14.09
N LYS A 128 -30.79 -16.16 -13.49
CA LYS A 128 -30.59 -15.73 -12.11
C LYS A 128 -30.77 -14.22 -11.99
N ASP A 129 -31.26 -13.77 -10.84
CA ASP A 129 -31.17 -12.36 -10.51
C ASP A 129 -29.70 -11.95 -10.31
N ILE A 130 -29.35 -10.68 -10.56
CA ILE A 130 -27.97 -10.19 -10.40
C ILE A 130 -27.44 -10.43 -8.98
N THR A 131 -28.30 -10.37 -7.97
CA THR A 131 -27.91 -10.66 -6.59
C THR A 131 -27.64 -12.15 -6.38
N GLU A 132 -28.16 -13.06 -7.20
CA GLU A 132 -27.96 -14.50 -7.05
C GLU A 132 -26.70 -15.01 -7.78
N THR A 133 -26.20 -14.24 -8.76
CA THR A 133 -24.96 -14.51 -9.50
C THR A 133 -23.74 -14.63 -8.60
N ALA A 134 -22.74 -15.45 -8.95
CA ALA A 134 -21.54 -15.64 -8.15
C ALA A 134 -20.81 -14.31 -7.87
N ALA A 135 -20.74 -13.43 -8.87
CA ALA A 135 -20.19 -12.08 -8.72
C ALA A 135 -21.03 -11.21 -7.77
N GLY A 136 -22.36 -11.29 -7.87
CA GLY A 136 -23.28 -10.61 -6.95
C GLY A 136 -23.21 -11.17 -5.52
N GLN A 137 -22.84 -12.43 -5.35
CA GLN A 137 -22.61 -13.03 -4.03
C GLN A 137 -21.33 -12.51 -3.39
N GLU A 138 -20.23 -12.46 -4.14
CA GLU A 138 -18.95 -11.92 -3.69
C GLU A 138 -19.08 -10.43 -3.27
N LEU A 139 -19.75 -9.62 -4.10
CA LEU A 139 -19.97 -8.19 -3.80
C LEU A 139 -20.78 -7.97 -2.52
N ASN A 140 -21.78 -8.81 -2.30
CA ASN A 140 -22.69 -8.68 -1.17
C ASN A 140 -22.30 -9.58 0.01
N GLN A 141 -21.10 -10.15 0.03
CA GLN A 141 -20.72 -11.16 1.03
C GLN A 141 -20.88 -10.64 2.47
N GLU A 142 -20.34 -9.46 2.78
CA GLU A 142 -20.48 -8.85 4.11
C GLU A 142 -21.94 -8.59 4.48
N GLN A 143 -22.73 -8.09 3.52
CA GLN A 143 -24.14 -7.84 3.75
C GLN A 143 -24.90 -9.16 3.96
N ARG A 144 -24.53 -10.24 3.28
CA ARG A 144 -25.11 -11.57 3.51
C ARG A 144 -24.74 -12.11 4.87
N GLU A 145 -23.49 -12.02 5.28
CA GLU A 145 -23.03 -12.52 6.57
C GLU A 145 -23.79 -11.84 7.72
N LEU A 146 -24.16 -10.57 7.57
CA LEU A 146 -25.00 -9.84 8.51
C LEU A 146 -26.49 -10.27 8.44
N VAL A 147 -27.03 -10.50 7.25
CA VAL A 147 -28.47 -10.76 7.05
C VAL A 147 -28.86 -12.23 7.27
N GLN A 148 -27.96 -13.18 7.02
CA GLN A 148 -28.25 -14.62 7.09
C GLN A 148 -28.67 -15.10 8.50
N PRO A 149 -27.99 -14.70 9.60
CA PRO A 149 -28.42 -15.09 10.95
C PRO A 149 -29.84 -14.62 11.27
N HIS A 150 -30.15 -13.36 10.94
CA HIS A 150 -31.47 -12.79 11.16
C HIS A 150 -32.55 -13.49 10.32
N ARG A 151 -32.25 -13.86 9.07
CA ARG A 151 -33.16 -14.66 8.23
C ARG A 151 -33.43 -16.04 8.81
N ALA A 152 -32.40 -16.72 9.32
CA ALA A 152 -32.56 -18.04 9.94
C ALA A 152 -33.41 -17.96 11.22
N GLN A 153 -33.21 -16.92 12.03
CA GLN A 153 -34.02 -16.66 13.22
C GLN A 153 -35.49 -16.41 12.87
N LEU A 154 -35.78 -15.59 11.85
CA LEU A 154 -37.15 -15.36 11.39
C LEU A 154 -37.83 -16.64 10.91
N ALA A 155 -37.10 -17.49 10.18
CA ALA A 155 -37.63 -18.77 9.71
C ALA A 155 -37.99 -19.71 10.87
N GLU A 156 -37.16 -19.76 11.92
CA GLU A 156 -37.46 -20.57 13.11
C GLU A 156 -38.65 -20.01 13.88
N ILE A 157 -38.75 -18.69 14.05
CA ILE A 157 -39.91 -18.04 14.71
C ILE A 157 -41.19 -18.36 13.93
N GLN A 158 -41.16 -18.25 12.59
CA GLN A 158 -42.29 -18.61 11.74
C GLN A 158 -42.71 -20.07 11.93
N ARG A 159 -41.75 -21.00 11.97
CA ARG A 159 -42.01 -22.42 12.21
C ARG A 159 -42.63 -22.66 13.59
N GLN A 160 -42.13 -21.99 14.63
CA GLN A 160 -42.68 -22.06 16.00
C GLN A 160 -44.11 -21.51 16.06
N MET A 161 -44.40 -20.44 15.33
CA MET A 161 -45.74 -19.86 15.25
C MET A 161 -46.74 -20.82 14.59
N GLU A 162 -46.34 -21.52 13.52
CA GLU A 162 -47.18 -22.54 12.87
C GLU A 162 -47.52 -23.69 13.84
N ILE A 163 -46.55 -24.12 14.64
CA ILE A 163 -46.74 -25.14 15.68
C ILE A 163 -47.69 -24.64 16.77
N ALA A 164 -47.49 -23.42 17.28
CA ALA A 164 -48.35 -22.82 18.31
C ALA A 164 -49.80 -22.64 17.80
N LEU A 165 -49.97 -22.26 16.53
CA LEU A 165 -51.27 -22.17 15.88
C LEU A 165 -51.96 -23.54 15.81
N ALA A 166 -51.23 -24.59 15.42
CA ALA A 166 -51.75 -25.95 15.38
C ALA A 166 -52.14 -26.48 16.77
N GLN A 167 -51.42 -26.08 17.81
CA GLN A 167 -51.68 -26.43 19.21
C GLN A 167 -52.75 -25.54 19.88
N LYS A 168 -53.26 -24.52 19.18
CA LYS A 168 -54.19 -23.50 19.70
C LYS A 168 -53.64 -22.75 20.93
N ASP A 169 -52.33 -22.62 21.02
CA ASP A 169 -51.68 -21.82 22.06
C ASP A 169 -51.63 -20.34 21.64
N ALA A 170 -52.65 -19.60 22.05
CA ALA A 170 -52.76 -18.18 21.74
C ALA A 170 -51.70 -17.32 22.46
N GLN A 171 -51.20 -17.75 23.63
CA GLN A 171 -50.19 -17.01 24.38
C GLN A 171 -48.82 -17.15 23.72
N SER A 172 -48.38 -18.38 23.43
CA SER A 172 -47.11 -18.60 22.73
C SER A 172 -47.10 -17.93 21.35
N LYS A 173 -48.23 -17.94 20.63
CA LYS A 173 -48.34 -17.23 19.34
C LYS A 173 -48.11 -15.73 19.50
N LEU A 174 -48.72 -15.09 20.51
CA LEU A 174 -48.59 -13.65 20.73
C LEU A 174 -47.14 -13.26 21.11
N GLU A 175 -46.47 -14.09 21.90
CA GLU A 175 -45.06 -13.88 22.26
C GLU A 175 -44.14 -13.99 21.03
N LEU A 176 -44.35 -15.01 20.19
CA LEU A 176 -43.59 -15.19 18.95
C LEU A 176 -43.85 -14.06 17.94
N GLU A 177 -45.07 -13.53 17.87
CA GLU A 177 -45.40 -12.37 17.03
C GLU A 177 -44.64 -11.11 17.48
N LYS A 178 -44.57 -10.85 18.79
CA LYS A 178 -43.76 -9.74 19.33
C LYS A 178 -42.28 -9.91 19.01
N LEU A 179 -41.74 -11.12 19.21
CA LEU A 179 -40.34 -11.42 18.93
C LEU A 179 -40.00 -11.23 17.44
N ARG A 180 -40.90 -11.66 16.54
CA ARG A 180 -40.78 -11.42 15.09
C ARG A 180 -40.72 -9.92 14.80
N ASP A 181 -41.63 -9.15 15.37
CA ASP A 181 -41.74 -7.71 15.09
C ASP A 181 -40.52 -6.93 15.63
N GLU A 182 -40.03 -7.29 16.81
CA GLU A 182 -38.79 -6.74 17.38
C GLU A 182 -37.59 -7.03 16.48
N LEU A 183 -37.44 -8.28 16.02
CA LEU A 183 -36.35 -8.68 15.13
C LEU A 183 -36.43 -7.97 13.77
N LEU A 184 -37.62 -7.80 13.21
CA LEU A 184 -37.82 -7.06 11.96
C LEU A 184 -37.47 -5.58 12.11
N ASP A 185 -37.78 -4.96 13.25
CA ASP A 185 -37.40 -3.58 13.53
C ASP A 185 -35.90 -3.41 13.73
N GLU A 186 -35.23 -4.37 14.36
CA GLU A 186 -33.77 -4.39 14.48
C GLU A 186 -33.10 -4.46 13.10
N MET A 187 -33.58 -5.36 12.23
CA MET A 187 -33.09 -5.47 10.85
C MET A 187 -33.26 -4.15 10.07
N ARG A 188 -34.43 -3.50 10.17
CA ARG A 188 -34.67 -2.20 9.52
C ARG A 188 -33.74 -1.10 10.02
N LYS A 189 -33.40 -1.10 11.31
CA LYS A 189 -32.45 -0.14 11.88
C LYS A 189 -31.04 -0.38 11.34
N SER A 190 -30.58 -1.63 11.35
CA SER A 190 -29.28 -2.02 10.80
C SER A 190 -29.13 -1.66 9.31
N GLU A 191 -30.17 -1.91 8.50
CA GLU A 191 -30.17 -1.52 7.08
C GLU A 191 -30.06 0.00 6.89
N ARG A 192 -30.77 0.79 7.70
CA ARG A 192 -30.72 2.26 7.63
C ARG A 192 -29.35 2.82 8.03
N GLU A 193 -28.69 2.19 9.00
CA GLU A 193 -27.33 2.56 9.42
C GLU A 193 -26.31 2.22 8.34
N GLY A 194 -26.37 1.01 7.76
CA GLY A 194 -25.47 0.61 6.67
C GLY A 194 -25.60 1.47 5.40
N VAL A 195 -26.80 1.96 5.07
CA VAL A 195 -27.00 2.89 3.94
C VAL A 195 -26.35 4.25 4.21
N LYS A 196 -26.39 4.74 5.45
CA LYS A 196 -25.74 6.00 5.83
C LYS A 196 -24.22 5.87 5.74
N ASP A 197 -23.67 4.76 6.22
CA ASP A 197 -22.22 4.52 6.18
C ASP A 197 -21.71 4.41 4.74
N ARG A 198 -22.45 3.76 3.84
CA ARG A 198 -22.13 3.73 2.40
C ARG A 198 -22.20 5.12 1.77
N GLN A 199 -23.18 5.94 2.12
CA GLN A 199 -23.27 7.32 1.62
C GLN A 199 -22.09 8.16 2.13
N VAL A 200 -21.69 8.01 3.39
CA VAL A 200 -20.53 8.71 3.96
C VAL A 200 -19.23 8.25 3.30
N ALA A 201 -19.04 6.95 3.09
CA ALA A 201 -17.88 6.39 2.39
C ALA A 201 -17.81 6.87 0.94
N SER A 202 -18.91 6.81 0.19
CA SER A 202 -18.94 7.30 -1.20
C SER A 202 -18.68 8.81 -1.29
N ARG A 203 -19.11 9.58 -0.29
CA ARG A 203 -18.82 11.02 -0.20
C ARG A 203 -17.37 11.31 0.14
N ALA A 204 -16.74 10.50 1.00
CA ALA A 204 -15.32 10.62 1.35
C ALA A 204 -14.40 10.25 0.18
N GLU A 205 -14.81 9.28 -0.65
CA GLU A 205 -14.08 8.87 -1.84
C GLU A 205 -14.23 9.88 -3.00
N ALA A 206 -15.35 10.62 -3.03
CA ALA A 206 -15.61 11.69 -4.01
C ALA A 206 -14.97 13.05 -3.65
N THR A 207 -14.44 13.23 -2.44
CA THR A 207 -13.72 14.47 -2.09
C THR A 207 -12.30 14.42 -2.66
N PRO A 208 -11.91 15.33 -3.58
CA PRO A 208 -10.53 15.41 -4.05
C PRO A 208 -9.61 15.73 -2.86
N PRO A 209 -8.38 15.19 -2.83
CA PRO A 209 -7.44 15.50 -1.76
C PRO A 209 -7.25 17.02 -1.66
N PRO A 210 -7.14 17.57 -0.43
CA PRO A 210 -6.92 19.00 -0.27
C PRO A 210 -5.68 19.40 -1.08
N PRO A 211 -5.72 20.55 -1.79
CA PRO A 211 -4.55 21.00 -2.53
C PRO A 211 -3.39 21.10 -1.56
N LEU A 212 -2.26 20.45 -1.90
CA LEU A 212 -1.03 20.56 -1.11
C LEU A 212 -0.76 22.05 -0.88
N PRO A 213 -0.48 22.48 0.36
CA PRO A 213 -0.21 23.88 0.65
C PRO A 213 0.88 24.35 -0.31
N SER A 214 0.61 25.45 -1.01
CA SER A 214 1.51 26.00 -2.01
C SER A 214 2.92 26.11 -1.42
N MET A 215 3.94 25.76 -2.21
CA MET A 215 5.36 25.69 -1.83
C MET A 215 5.86 26.86 -0.95
N TRP A 216 5.18 28.02 -0.99
CA TRP A 216 5.39 29.18 -0.16
C TRP A 216 5.35 28.93 1.36
N LEU A 217 4.47 28.05 1.86
CA LEU A 217 4.41 27.73 3.30
C LEU A 217 5.64 26.92 3.77
N ALA A 218 6.11 25.99 2.95
CA ALA A 218 7.34 25.25 3.22
C ALA A 218 8.58 26.16 3.16
N VAL A 219 8.60 27.11 2.21
CA VAL A 219 9.67 28.11 2.07
C VAL A 219 9.73 29.06 3.28
N LEU A 220 8.58 29.49 3.81
CA LEU A 220 8.52 30.35 5.00
C LEU A 220 9.03 29.64 6.27
N LEU A 221 8.75 28.34 6.43
CA LEU A 221 9.27 27.56 7.56
C LEU A 221 10.79 27.37 7.49
N VAL A 222 11.34 27.18 6.29
CA VAL A 222 12.80 27.08 6.08
C VAL A 222 13.49 28.44 6.29
N LEU A 223 12.89 29.54 5.84
CA LEU A 223 13.42 30.89 6.03
C LEU A 223 13.37 31.36 7.49
N GLY A 224 12.30 31.01 8.21
CA GLY A 224 12.19 31.29 9.65
C GLY A 224 13.27 30.58 10.47
N GLY A 225 13.57 29.32 10.15
CA GLY A 225 14.66 28.56 10.78
C GLY A 225 16.05 29.13 10.47
N LEU A 226 16.28 29.63 9.26
CA LEU A 226 17.55 30.22 8.86
C LEU A 226 17.82 31.55 9.58
N LEU A 227 16.81 32.39 9.78
CA LEU A 227 16.94 33.64 10.53
C LEU A 227 17.23 33.40 12.02
N ALA A 228 16.60 32.41 12.64
CA ALA A 228 16.91 32.01 14.01
C ALA A 228 18.34 31.48 14.16
N PHE A 229 18.84 30.75 13.16
CA PHE A 229 20.21 30.22 13.13
C PHE A 229 21.26 31.33 12.94
N VAL A 230 20.98 32.34 12.11
CA VAL A 230 21.87 33.51 11.93
C VAL A 230 21.90 34.37 13.19
N ALA A 231 20.76 34.54 13.88
CA ALA A 231 20.71 35.23 15.18
C ALA A 231 21.52 34.48 16.26
N TRP A 232 21.41 33.15 16.30
CA TRP A 232 22.19 32.29 17.19
C TRP A 232 23.71 32.35 16.90
N LEU A 233 24.09 32.41 15.61
CA LEU A 233 25.50 32.60 15.20
C LEU A 233 26.06 33.97 15.58
N GLY A 234 25.23 35.02 15.60
CA GLY A 234 25.63 36.36 16.04
C GLY A 234 26.01 36.44 17.51
N GLN A 235 25.49 35.52 18.34
CA GLN A 235 25.68 35.53 19.80
C GLN A 235 26.94 34.78 20.26
N LEU A 236 27.67 34.12 19.35
CA LEU A 236 28.93 33.42 19.61
C LEU A 236 30.21 34.24 19.34
N ARG A 237 30.08 35.52 18.94
CA ARG A 237 31.21 36.32 18.44
C ARG A 237 31.81 37.28 19.48
N ASP A 238 32.17 36.79 20.67
CA ASP A 238 32.92 37.61 21.64
C ASP A 238 33.98 36.85 22.47
N GLU A 239 34.49 35.70 22.01
CA GLU A 239 35.73 35.13 22.57
C GLU A 239 36.96 35.36 21.66
N PRO A 240 38.07 35.91 22.18
CA PRO A 240 39.26 36.16 21.38
C PRO A 240 40.00 34.86 21.02
N LEU A 241 40.09 34.57 19.71
CA LEU A 241 40.67 33.39 19.06
C LEU A 241 42.05 32.92 19.52
N ASP A 242 42.82 33.75 20.23
CA ASP A 242 44.20 33.43 20.62
C ASP A 242 44.28 32.50 21.84
N GLU A 243 43.29 32.54 22.74
CA GLU A 243 43.24 31.61 23.89
C GLU A 243 42.82 30.20 23.46
N MET A 244 41.89 30.08 22.49
CA MET A 244 41.51 28.79 21.92
C MET A 244 42.70 28.08 21.27
N ARG A 245 43.54 28.80 20.50
CA ARG A 245 44.73 28.21 19.86
C ARG A 245 45.83 27.80 20.84
N LYS A 246 45.85 28.38 22.05
CA LYS A 246 46.74 27.96 23.13
C LYS A 246 46.22 26.69 23.78
N SER A 247 44.94 26.64 24.14
CA SER A 247 44.32 25.46 24.75
C SER A 247 44.32 24.25 23.81
N GLU A 248 44.15 24.44 22.51
CA GLU A 248 44.25 23.35 21.53
C GLU A 248 45.68 22.84 21.38
N ARG A 249 46.69 23.72 21.38
CA ARG A 249 48.10 23.28 21.30
C ARG A 249 48.54 22.52 22.53
N GLU A 250 48.04 22.87 23.71
CA GLU A 250 48.31 22.10 24.93
C GLU A 250 47.58 20.76 24.91
N ARG A 251 46.29 20.72 24.52
CA ARG A 251 45.55 19.45 24.38
C ARG A 251 46.15 18.49 23.36
N VAL A 252 46.72 19.01 22.27
CA VAL A 252 47.41 18.19 21.26
C VAL A 252 48.74 17.64 21.78
N LYS A 253 49.49 18.43 22.57
CA LYS A 253 50.72 17.94 23.21
C LYS A 253 50.44 16.85 24.23
N ASP A 254 49.45 17.06 25.10
CA ASP A 254 49.05 16.06 26.10
C ASP A 254 48.56 14.76 25.43
N SER A 255 47.79 14.87 24.35
CA SER A 255 47.32 13.70 23.59
C SER A 255 48.47 12.93 22.93
N GLN A 256 49.52 13.60 22.44
CA GLN A 256 50.68 12.91 21.88
C GLN A 256 51.56 12.26 22.95
N GLU A 257 51.65 12.84 24.13
CA GLU A 257 52.37 12.25 25.26
C GLU A 257 51.65 10.98 25.76
N ILE A 258 50.31 11.02 25.85
CA ILE A 258 49.47 9.86 26.18
C ILE A 258 49.67 8.75 25.15
N LEU A 259 49.67 9.06 23.85
CA LEU A 259 49.90 8.06 22.80
C LEU A 259 51.31 7.45 22.85
N ARG A 260 52.33 8.23 23.24
CA ARG A 260 53.69 7.71 23.46
C ARG A 260 53.76 6.80 24.68
N GLN A 261 53.12 7.15 25.78
CA GLN A 261 53.05 6.31 26.98
C GLN A 261 52.32 4.99 26.67
N MET A 262 51.20 5.04 25.93
CA MET A 262 50.47 3.85 25.48
C MET A 262 51.30 2.98 24.55
N ALA A 263 52.03 3.55 23.60
CA ALA A 263 52.92 2.79 22.72
C ALA A 263 54.07 2.11 23.50
N THR A 264 54.59 2.78 24.53
CA THR A 264 55.64 2.23 25.40
C THR A 264 55.11 1.10 26.29
N GLN A 265 53.87 1.21 26.80
CA GLN A 265 53.18 0.13 27.52
C GLN A 265 52.80 -1.06 26.62
N MET A 266 52.48 -0.83 25.35
CA MET A 266 52.23 -1.91 24.38
C MET A 266 53.51 -2.64 23.98
N ALA A 267 54.63 -1.93 23.89
CA ALA A 267 55.92 -2.54 23.59
C ALA A 267 56.44 -3.42 24.75
N THR A 268 56.12 -3.09 26.00
CA THR A 268 56.52 -3.89 27.18
C THR A 268 55.57 -5.04 27.49
N SER A 269 54.34 -5.06 26.96
CA SER A 269 53.38 -6.14 27.17
C SER A 269 53.43 -7.28 26.13
N SER A 270 54.24 -7.15 25.06
CA SER A 270 54.42 -8.20 24.03
C SER A 270 55.39 -9.32 24.42
N VAL A 271 56.02 -9.27 25.60
CA VAL A 271 56.89 -10.35 26.11
C VAL A 271 56.43 -10.77 27.51
N ALA A 272 55.23 -11.32 27.63
CA ALA A 272 54.89 -12.28 28.67
C ALA A 272 53.49 -12.85 28.41
N SER A 273 53.47 -14.14 28.12
CA SER A 273 52.29 -14.98 28.02
C SER A 273 51.46 -15.04 29.32
N ARG A 274 50.17 -15.35 29.14
CA ARG A 274 49.38 -16.35 29.90
C ARG A 274 48.51 -15.85 31.06
N VAL A 275 47.21 -16.12 30.90
CA VAL A 275 46.17 -16.42 31.92
C VAL A 275 45.90 -15.30 32.94
N GLU A 276 44.71 -14.66 32.89
CA GLU A 276 43.62 -14.83 33.89
C GLU A 276 42.42 -13.90 33.59
N ALA A 277 41.32 -14.22 34.28
CA ALA A 277 39.92 -13.75 34.21
C ALA A 277 39.61 -12.27 33.90
N ALA A 278 38.42 -12.09 33.30
CA ALA A 278 37.78 -10.79 33.00
C ALA A 278 37.37 -9.99 34.27
N PRO A 279 37.56 -8.66 34.31
CA PRO A 279 36.95 -7.76 35.29
C PRO A 279 35.73 -7.00 34.72
N PRO A 280 34.86 -6.42 35.58
CA PRO A 280 33.46 -6.12 35.25
C PRO A 280 33.25 -4.83 34.45
N LEU A 281 32.09 -4.75 33.78
CA LEU A 281 31.66 -3.59 32.97
C LEU A 281 31.51 -2.32 33.83
N PRO A 282 31.96 -1.15 33.34
CA PRO A 282 31.69 0.15 33.98
C PRO A 282 30.26 0.66 33.69
N PRO A 283 29.69 1.51 34.56
CA PRO A 283 28.28 1.94 34.52
C PRO A 283 27.95 2.88 33.35
N PRO A 284 26.66 3.01 32.97
CA PRO A 284 26.26 3.72 31.76
C PRO A 284 26.12 5.22 32.04
N SER A 285 27.15 5.99 31.73
CA SER A 285 26.99 7.42 31.46
C SER A 285 27.90 7.83 30.31
N MET A 286 27.27 8.45 29.30
CA MET A 286 27.84 9.00 28.07
C MET A 286 28.41 7.99 27.06
N ARG A 287 27.56 7.59 26.11
CA ARG A 287 27.99 7.26 24.75
C ARG A 287 27.34 8.25 23.77
N PRO A 288 28.08 9.02 22.96
CA PRO A 288 27.56 9.41 21.66
C PRO A 288 27.51 8.15 20.80
N THR A 289 26.33 7.83 20.29
CA THR A 289 26.10 6.69 19.40
C THR A 289 26.89 6.86 18.10
N LEU A 290 27.43 5.76 17.57
CA LEU A 290 28.22 5.65 16.32
C LEU A 290 27.61 6.37 15.10
N LEU A 291 26.33 6.74 15.15
CA LEU A 291 25.64 7.60 14.19
C LEU A 291 26.22 9.03 14.09
N GLN A 292 26.70 9.63 15.18
CA GLN A 292 27.22 11.00 15.15
C GLN A 292 28.60 11.11 14.48
N LEU A 293 29.45 10.09 14.63
CA LEU A 293 30.73 10.00 13.92
C LEU A 293 30.54 9.71 12.43
N GLY A 294 29.53 8.92 12.05
CA GLY A 294 29.22 8.61 10.65
C GLY A 294 28.75 9.83 9.84
N VAL A 295 27.93 10.71 10.46
CA VAL A 295 27.42 11.92 9.81
C VAL A 295 28.54 12.95 9.58
N LEU A 296 29.46 13.11 10.53
CA LEU A 296 30.60 14.01 10.39
C LEU A 296 31.60 13.54 9.32
N LEU A 297 31.80 12.22 9.20
CA LEU A 297 32.66 11.65 8.15
C LEU A 297 32.06 11.83 6.75
N ALA A 298 30.74 11.63 6.59
CA ALA A 298 30.05 11.83 5.32
C ALA A 298 30.06 13.29 4.86
N PHE A 299 29.93 14.24 5.80
CA PHE A 299 29.98 15.67 5.53
C PHE A 299 31.39 16.13 5.13
N ALA A 300 32.43 15.60 5.79
CA ALA A 300 33.83 15.87 5.44
C ALA A 300 34.23 15.31 4.06
N ILE A 301 33.66 14.16 3.65
CA ILE A 301 33.85 13.58 2.31
C ILE A 301 33.12 14.39 1.23
N TRP A 302 31.94 14.93 1.54
CA TRP A 302 31.17 15.78 0.62
C TRP A 302 31.86 17.12 0.35
N LEU A 303 32.44 17.77 1.38
CA LEU A 303 33.20 19.02 1.25
C LEU A 303 34.49 18.90 0.42
N ARG A 304 34.97 17.68 0.14
CA ARG A 304 36.23 17.44 -0.59
C ARG A 304 36.04 17.20 -2.10
N ARG A 305 34.80 17.28 -2.62
CA ARG A 305 34.55 17.18 -4.07
C ARG A 305 34.65 18.56 -4.75
N PRO A 306 35.48 18.73 -5.79
CA PRO A 306 35.49 19.97 -6.57
C PRO A 306 34.18 20.13 -7.35
N ALA A 307 33.66 21.36 -7.38
CA ALA A 307 32.43 21.70 -8.10
C ALA A 307 32.60 21.46 -9.62
N PRO A 308 31.57 20.98 -10.34
CA PRO A 308 31.62 20.88 -11.79
C PRO A 308 31.66 22.27 -12.44
N PRO A 309 32.33 22.43 -13.59
CA PRO A 309 32.44 23.72 -14.26
C PRO A 309 31.07 24.22 -14.75
N ALA A 310 30.87 25.55 -14.66
CA ALA A 310 29.65 26.20 -15.11
C ALA A 310 29.41 26.01 -16.62
N PRO A 311 28.16 25.80 -17.08
CA PRO A 311 27.86 25.65 -18.49
C PRO A 311 28.05 26.97 -19.27
N PRO A 312 28.42 26.90 -20.57
CA PRO A 312 28.68 28.08 -21.39
C PRO A 312 27.43 28.96 -21.58
N PRO A 313 27.60 30.28 -21.80
CA PRO A 313 26.51 31.27 -21.83
C PRO A 313 25.49 31.10 -22.98
N SER A 314 25.68 30.15 -23.89
CA SER A 314 24.75 29.83 -24.98
C SER A 314 23.51 29.03 -24.54
N ILE A 315 23.51 28.45 -23.33
CA ILE A 315 22.38 27.68 -22.79
C ILE A 315 21.29 28.60 -22.20
N TRP A 316 21.70 29.74 -21.62
CA TRP A 316 20.76 30.71 -21.03
C TRP A 316 19.89 31.43 -22.07
N LYS A 317 20.40 31.62 -23.30
CA LYS A 317 19.60 32.19 -24.41
C LYS A 317 18.52 31.24 -24.96
N ARG A 318 18.64 29.92 -24.75
CA ARG A 318 17.59 28.95 -25.16
C ARG A 318 16.53 28.71 -24.08
N LEU A 319 16.82 29.03 -22.81
CA LEU A 319 15.89 28.80 -21.69
C LEU A 319 15.03 30.02 -21.33
N PHE A 320 15.43 31.25 -21.71
CA PHE A 320 14.69 32.48 -21.39
C PHE A 320 14.29 33.32 -22.63
N GLY A 321 14.18 32.70 -23.81
CA GLY A 321 13.80 33.37 -25.06
C GLY A 321 12.33 33.80 -25.19
N TRP A 322 11.55 33.85 -24.10
CA TRP A 322 10.13 34.26 -24.08
C TRP A 322 9.83 35.34 -23.03
N LEU A 323 10.84 36.05 -22.53
CA LEU A 323 10.66 37.12 -21.54
C LEU A 323 11.39 38.44 -21.90
N PHE A 324 11.42 38.76 -23.19
CA PHE A 324 11.56 40.11 -23.72
C PHE A 324 10.76 40.24 -25.02
#